data_AF-A0A1H2D7T5-F1
#
_entry.id   AF-A0A1H2D7T5-F1
#
_cell.length_a   1.000
_cell.length_b   1.000
_cell.length_c   1.000
_cell.angle_alpha   90.00
_cell.angle_beta   90.00
_cell.angle_gamma   90.00
#
_symmetry.space_group_name_H-M   'P 1'
#
loop_
_entity.id
_entity.type
_entity.pdbx_description
1 polymer ?
#
loop_
_entity_poly.entity_id
_entity_poly.type
_entity_poly.pdbx_seq_one_letter_code
_entity_poly.pdbx_strand_id
1 'polypeptide(L)'
;MTGPRSAVVYNPKKVADPDHLRRTVHEALRRAGWPAPAWYQTTPGDSGRGQAKQAIAEGAELVFACGGDGTVTAVVTALSGTGVALAVLPAGTGNLLAANLGLGNDPAAGLEVALEGGRRRIDVGMLGDRCFVVMAGMGFDAQMLGDTSERAKKHIGWPAYLGGAAKHLLDRPMRARIRLDGGPPMPRRPAAVIVGNVGRLQGGVKLLSKAEPDDGRLDVAILSPTNLAHWAALAWAVLSRRERVPLMETYTAQRIEIYSNRAQARQLDGDTITPGKVMKIQVRPKALLLCVPQPDADPDLAYDASAVAERAEPLREAVAEEKA
;
A
#
# COMPACT_ATOMS: atom_id res chain seq x y z
N MET A 1 25.59 14.82 16.17
CA MET A 1 24.60 14.16 15.27
C MET A 1 23.38 13.85 16.12
N THR A 2 22.25 14.45 15.80
CA THR A 2 21.07 14.54 16.68
C THR A 2 19.82 13.87 16.08
N GLY A 3 19.98 13.06 15.03
CA GLY A 3 18.89 12.32 14.39
C GLY A 3 18.67 10.91 14.95
N PRO A 4 17.51 10.29 14.66
CA PRO A 4 17.19 8.94 15.11
C PRO A 4 18.16 7.91 14.51
N ARG A 5 18.37 6.81 15.25
CA ARG A 5 19.03 5.63 14.67
C ARG A 5 18.13 5.05 13.58
N SER A 6 18.66 4.96 12.37
CA SER A 6 17.88 4.51 11.22
C SER A 6 18.47 3.29 10.53
N ALA A 7 17.61 2.55 9.85
CA ALA A 7 17.96 1.38 9.07
C ALA A 7 17.30 1.42 7.69
N VAL A 8 17.99 0.90 6.67
CA VAL A 8 17.46 0.74 5.32
C VAL A 8 17.27 -0.75 5.04
N VAL A 9 16.04 -1.15 4.77
CA VAL A 9 15.71 -2.49 4.25
C VAL A 9 15.42 -2.36 2.77
N TYR A 10 16.28 -2.92 1.91
CA TYR A 10 16.15 -2.74 0.46
C TYR A 10 16.11 -4.05 -0.32
N ASN A 11 15.30 -4.05 -1.38
CA ASN A 11 15.18 -5.18 -2.30
C ASN A 11 16.06 -4.97 -3.54
N PRO A 12 17.15 -5.73 -3.71
CA PRO A 12 18.11 -5.55 -4.80
C PRO A 12 17.52 -5.88 -6.19
N LYS A 13 16.38 -6.58 -6.26
CA LYS A 13 15.69 -6.86 -7.53
C LYS A 13 14.80 -5.71 -8.00
N LYS A 14 14.47 -4.79 -7.10
CA LYS A 14 13.57 -3.65 -7.36
C LYS A 14 14.34 -2.34 -7.45
N VAL A 15 15.39 -2.19 -6.63
CA VAL A 15 16.31 -1.06 -6.70
C VAL A 15 17.28 -1.29 -7.86
N ALA A 16 17.15 -0.50 -8.93
CA ALA A 16 17.98 -0.64 -10.13
C ALA A 16 19.46 -0.30 -9.90
N ASP A 17 19.74 0.68 -9.03
CA ASP A 17 21.09 1.13 -8.69
C ASP A 17 21.23 1.26 -7.15
N PRO A 18 21.60 0.17 -6.46
CA PRO A 18 21.75 0.18 -5.00
C PRO A 18 22.84 1.15 -4.50
N ASP A 19 23.89 1.39 -5.28
CA ASP A 19 24.97 2.30 -4.91
C ASP A 19 24.50 3.75 -4.98
N HIS A 20 23.71 4.10 -6.01
CA HIS A 20 23.04 5.39 -6.08
C HIS A 20 22.06 5.58 -4.93
N LEU A 21 21.20 4.60 -4.63
CA LEU A 21 20.31 4.66 -3.47
C LEU A 21 21.10 4.91 -2.18
N ARG A 22 22.23 4.20 -2.00
CA ARG A 22 23.10 4.36 -0.85
C ARG A 22 23.65 5.79 -0.76
N ARG A 23 24.21 6.34 -1.85
CA ARG A 23 24.67 7.74 -1.89
C ARG A 23 23.55 8.72 -1.57
N THR A 24 22.38 8.59 -2.20
CA THR A 24 21.22 9.47 -1.97
C THR A 24 20.80 9.49 -0.51
N VAL A 25 20.66 8.31 0.12
CA VAL A 25 20.27 8.21 1.54
C VAL A 25 21.35 8.81 2.43
N HIS A 26 22.62 8.47 2.21
CA HIS A 26 23.71 9.00 3.01
C HIS A 26 23.81 10.52 2.92
N GLU A 27 23.68 11.09 1.73
CA GLU A 27 23.75 12.54 1.54
C GLU A 27 22.56 13.26 2.20
N ALA A 28 21.34 12.74 2.05
CA ALA A 28 20.16 13.29 2.70
C ALA A 28 20.31 13.32 4.22
N LEU A 29 20.74 12.19 4.82
CA LEU A 29 20.91 12.07 6.27
C LEU A 29 22.08 12.93 6.77
N ARG A 30 23.18 13.02 6.01
CA ARG A 30 24.33 13.87 6.35
C ARG A 30 23.93 15.34 6.38
N ARG A 31 23.20 15.82 5.37
CA ARG A 31 22.69 17.20 5.30
C ARG A 31 21.76 17.52 6.48
N ALA A 32 20.96 16.55 6.91
CA ALA A 32 20.10 16.69 8.09
C ALA A 32 20.83 16.53 9.44
N GLY A 33 22.13 16.19 9.44
CA GLY A 33 22.90 15.95 10.67
C GLY A 33 22.56 14.64 11.39
N TRP A 34 21.95 13.69 10.67
CA TRP A 34 21.55 12.37 11.17
C TRP A 34 22.69 11.35 11.06
N PRO A 35 22.68 10.29 11.90
CA PRO A 35 23.61 9.17 11.75
C PRO A 35 23.44 8.40 10.45
N ALA A 36 24.55 7.84 9.98
CA ALA A 36 24.55 6.88 8.89
C ALA A 36 23.64 5.69 9.24
N PRO A 37 22.81 5.22 8.31
CA PRO A 37 21.86 4.16 8.59
C PRO A 37 22.56 2.79 8.54
N ALA A 38 22.02 1.83 9.28
CA ALA A 38 22.34 0.42 9.07
C ALA A 38 21.69 -0.10 7.78
N TRP A 39 22.32 -1.03 7.07
CA TRP A 39 21.84 -1.51 5.77
C TRP A 39 21.53 -3.01 5.83
N TYR A 40 20.33 -3.37 5.40
CA TYR A 40 19.88 -4.75 5.34
C TYR A 40 19.30 -5.05 3.96
N GLN A 41 19.92 -6.00 3.27
CA GLN A 41 19.46 -6.49 1.99
C GLN A 41 18.42 -7.59 2.19
N THR A 42 17.32 -7.55 1.44
CA THR A 42 16.35 -8.65 1.42
C THR A 42 16.93 -9.89 0.73
N THR A 43 16.30 -11.04 0.95
CA THR A 43 16.71 -12.30 0.33
C THR A 43 15.55 -12.90 -0.46
N PRO A 44 15.79 -13.88 -1.37
CA PRO A 44 14.71 -14.59 -2.04
C PRO A 44 13.71 -15.28 -1.10
N GLY A 45 14.14 -15.65 0.11
CA GLY A 45 13.30 -16.29 1.13
C GLY A 45 12.68 -15.34 2.14
N ASP A 46 13.10 -14.07 2.16
CA ASP A 46 12.60 -13.06 3.08
C ASP A 46 12.58 -11.68 2.41
N SER A 47 11.37 -11.20 2.12
CA SER A 47 11.13 -9.92 1.44
C SER A 47 11.44 -8.68 2.30
N GLY A 48 11.86 -8.85 3.55
CA GLY A 48 12.30 -7.75 4.43
C GLY A 48 11.82 -7.86 5.88
N ARG A 49 11.06 -8.89 6.25
CA ARG A 49 10.48 -9.02 7.60
C ARG A 49 11.57 -9.34 8.62
N GLY A 50 12.46 -10.29 8.32
CA GLY A 50 13.58 -10.66 9.18
C GLY A 50 14.59 -9.52 9.32
N GLN A 51 14.90 -8.85 8.21
CA GLN A 51 15.77 -7.67 8.19
C GLN A 51 15.23 -6.53 9.05
N ALA A 52 13.93 -6.23 8.95
CA ALA A 52 13.30 -5.21 9.79
C ALA A 52 13.30 -5.61 11.28
N LYS A 53 13.04 -6.88 11.60
CA LYS A 53 13.15 -7.38 12.99
C LYS A 53 14.57 -7.25 13.53
N GLN A 54 15.58 -7.54 12.72
CA GLN A 54 16.98 -7.38 13.08
C GLN A 54 17.30 -5.89 13.35
N ALA A 55 16.88 -4.99 12.46
CA ALA A 55 17.04 -3.55 12.65
C ALA A 55 16.40 -3.05 13.96
N ILE A 56 15.20 -3.52 14.29
CA ILE A 56 14.54 -3.21 15.57
C ILE A 56 15.39 -3.71 16.75
N ALA A 57 15.87 -4.95 16.70
CA ALA A 57 16.70 -5.53 17.77
C ALA A 57 18.02 -4.79 17.97
N GLU A 58 18.58 -4.21 16.89
CA GLU A 58 19.79 -3.38 16.92
C GLU A 58 19.51 -1.91 17.30
N GLY A 59 18.25 -1.58 17.61
CA GLY A 59 17.85 -0.29 18.17
C GLY A 59 17.51 0.78 17.13
N ALA A 60 17.07 0.38 15.93
CA ALA A 60 16.53 1.33 14.96
C ALA A 60 15.23 1.97 15.46
N GLU A 61 15.14 3.28 15.35
CA GLU A 61 13.96 4.11 15.66
C GLU A 61 13.17 4.46 14.39
N LEU A 62 13.83 4.37 13.23
CA LEU A 62 13.24 4.58 11.90
C LEU A 62 13.75 3.51 10.93
N VAL A 63 12.85 2.93 10.15
CA VAL A 63 13.19 2.01 9.06
C VAL A 63 12.70 2.58 7.73
N PHE A 64 13.64 2.74 6.79
CA PHE A 64 13.37 3.02 5.38
C PHE A 64 13.11 1.69 4.66
N ALA A 65 11.91 1.49 4.13
CA ALA A 65 11.57 0.35 3.28
C ALA A 65 11.75 0.73 1.81
N CYS A 66 12.74 0.14 1.14
CA CYS A 66 13.09 0.43 -0.25
C CYS A 66 12.80 -0.78 -1.15
N GLY A 67 11.61 -0.83 -1.73
CA GLY A 67 11.20 -1.96 -2.56
C GLY A 67 9.84 -1.74 -3.20
N GLY A 68 9.24 -2.84 -3.67
CA GLY A 68 7.83 -2.85 -4.05
C GLY A 68 6.93 -3.16 -2.86
N ASP A 69 5.63 -3.31 -3.14
CA ASP A 69 4.58 -3.51 -2.13
C ASP A 69 4.89 -4.67 -1.18
N GLY A 70 5.29 -5.83 -1.68
CA GLY A 70 5.64 -6.96 -0.81
C GLY A 70 6.83 -6.73 0.14
N THR A 71 7.80 -5.88 -0.23
CA THR A 71 8.88 -5.48 0.70
C THR A 71 8.32 -4.53 1.75
N VAL A 72 7.51 -3.55 1.36
CA VAL A 72 6.86 -2.62 2.30
C VAL A 72 5.97 -3.38 3.29
N THR A 73 5.11 -4.28 2.81
CA THR A 73 4.22 -5.10 3.65
C THR A 73 5.00 -6.02 4.58
N ALA A 74 6.11 -6.60 4.13
CA ALA A 74 6.98 -7.42 4.98
C ALA A 74 7.61 -6.60 6.13
N VAL A 75 8.09 -5.38 5.83
CA VAL A 75 8.63 -4.46 6.83
C VAL A 75 7.53 -4.02 7.80
N VAL A 76 6.35 -3.59 7.30
CA VAL A 76 5.19 -3.26 8.14
C VAL A 76 4.86 -4.40 9.09
N THR A 77 4.85 -5.65 8.60
CA THR A 77 4.54 -6.81 9.44
C THR A 77 5.49 -6.94 10.63
N ALA A 78 6.76 -6.51 10.48
CA ALA A 78 7.73 -6.48 11.57
C ALA A 78 7.56 -5.27 12.50
N LEU A 79 7.22 -4.10 11.95
CA LEU A 79 7.09 -2.84 12.70
C LEU A 79 5.73 -2.69 13.41
N SER A 80 4.70 -3.40 12.96
CA SER A 80 3.35 -3.33 13.51
C SER A 80 3.32 -3.69 15.00
N GLY A 81 2.80 -2.78 15.83
CA GLY A 81 2.77 -2.88 17.28
C GLY A 81 4.04 -2.37 17.97
N THR A 82 5.03 -1.89 17.23
CA THR A 82 6.25 -1.28 17.78
C THR A 82 6.14 0.25 17.85
N GLY A 83 7.18 0.89 18.37
CA GLY A 83 7.36 2.35 18.31
C GLY A 83 8.23 2.82 17.14
N VAL A 84 8.73 1.90 16.31
CA VAL A 84 9.68 2.20 15.23
C VAL A 84 8.92 2.76 14.03
N ALA A 85 9.36 3.92 13.53
CA ALA A 85 8.75 4.59 12.40
C ALA A 85 9.07 3.88 11.07
N LEU A 86 8.14 3.96 10.11
CA LEU A 86 8.32 3.51 8.74
C LEU A 86 8.38 4.69 7.78
N ALA A 87 9.46 4.82 7.01
CA ALA A 87 9.52 5.65 5.81
C ALA A 87 9.50 4.76 4.56
N VAL A 88 8.67 5.10 3.58
CA VAL A 88 8.58 4.37 2.31
C VAL A 88 9.46 5.05 1.28
N LEU A 89 10.47 4.35 0.76
CA LEU A 89 11.24 4.82 -0.40
C LEU A 89 10.79 4.00 -1.62
N PRO A 90 9.99 4.60 -2.53
CA PRO A 90 9.36 3.85 -3.62
C PRO A 90 10.41 3.27 -4.58
N ALA A 91 10.38 1.96 -4.81
CA ALA A 91 11.28 1.30 -5.80
C ALA A 91 10.57 0.23 -6.65
N GLY A 92 9.26 0.06 -6.49
CA GLY A 92 8.45 -0.86 -7.30
C GLY A 92 7.61 -0.15 -8.37
N THR A 93 6.86 -0.94 -9.15
CA THR A 93 5.88 -0.42 -10.12
C THR A 93 4.57 -0.01 -9.45
N GLY A 94 4.19 -0.70 -8.37
CA GLY A 94 2.88 -0.55 -7.73
C GLY A 94 2.82 0.50 -6.62
N ASN A 95 3.75 0.42 -5.66
CA ASN A 95 3.98 1.37 -4.56
C ASN A 95 2.68 1.93 -3.95
N LEU A 96 1.74 1.04 -3.59
CA LEU A 96 0.38 1.37 -3.14
C LEU A 96 0.38 2.31 -1.94
N LEU A 97 1.24 2.05 -0.94
CA LEU A 97 1.34 2.91 0.23
C LEU A 97 1.96 4.28 -0.13
N ALA A 98 3.00 4.30 -0.97
CA ALA A 98 3.60 5.55 -1.44
C ALA A 98 2.62 6.40 -2.26
N ALA A 99 1.77 5.76 -3.07
CA ALA A 99 0.72 6.44 -3.82
C ALA A 99 -0.33 7.07 -2.89
N ASN A 100 -0.63 6.45 -1.74
CA ASN A 100 -1.50 7.02 -0.73
C ASN A 100 -0.86 8.20 0.02
N LEU A 101 0.47 8.21 0.14
CA LEU A 101 1.28 9.31 0.65
C LEU A 101 1.57 10.41 -0.41
N GLY A 102 1.19 10.19 -1.67
CA GLY A 102 1.45 11.11 -2.77
C GLY A 102 2.91 11.18 -3.25
N LEU A 103 3.79 10.26 -2.83
CA LEU A 103 5.24 10.32 -3.07
C LEU A 103 5.67 9.93 -4.50
N GLY A 104 4.72 9.51 -5.34
CA GLY A 104 5.03 8.97 -6.66
C GLY A 104 6.00 7.78 -6.60
N ASN A 105 6.95 7.74 -7.52
CA ASN A 105 7.98 6.69 -7.63
C ASN A 105 9.39 7.19 -7.29
N ASP A 106 9.49 8.25 -6.49
CA ASP A 106 10.77 8.90 -6.19
C ASP A 106 11.25 8.62 -4.75
N PRO A 107 12.37 7.89 -4.57
CA PRO A 107 13.00 7.70 -3.27
C PRO A 107 13.35 9.01 -2.53
N ALA A 108 13.70 10.08 -3.25
CA ALA A 108 14.07 11.35 -2.62
C ALA A 108 12.87 11.99 -1.89
N ALA A 109 11.66 11.91 -2.45
CA ALA A 109 10.44 12.36 -1.78
C ALA A 109 10.16 11.59 -0.48
N GLY A 110 10.39 10.27 -0.48
CA GLY A 110 10.25 9.47 0.75
C GLY A 110 11.28 9.81 1.83
N LEU A 111 12.50 10.19 1.44
CA LEU A 111 13.51 10.70 2.36
C LEU A 111 13.10 12.05 2.94
N GLU A 112 12.61 12.96 2.12
CA GLU A 112 12.18 14.29 2.56
C GLU A 112 11.04 14.17 3.60
N VAL A 113 10.02 13.34 3.34
CA VAL A 113 8.97 13.04 4.33
C VAL A 113 9.52 12.48 5.64
N ALA A 114 10.57 11.67 5.58
CA ALA A 114 11.20 11.17 6.78
C ALA A 114 11.90 12.32 7.55
N LEU A 115 12.58 13.22 6.85
CA LEU A 115 13.37 14.32 7.41
C LEU A 115 12.51 15.46 7.97
N GLU A 116 11.36 15.76 7.35
CA GLU A 116 10.37 16.72 7.85
C GLU A 116 9.82 16.33 9.23
N GLY A 117 9.92 15.05 9.60
CA GLY A 117 9.59 14.57 10.93
C GLY A 117 8.10 14.31 11.17
N GLY A 118 7.23 14.43 10.15
CA GLY A 118 5.82 14.06 10.26
C GLY A 118 5.62 12.58 10.52
N ARG A 119 4.90 12.26 11.59
CA ARG A 119 4.69 10.88 12.05
C ARG A 119 3.26 10.70 12.50
N ARG A 120 2.54 9.78 11.85
CA ARG A 120 1.17 9.43 12.21
C ARG A 120 1.07 7.95 12.57
N ARG A 121 0.34 7.65 13.65
CA ARG A 121 -0.04 6.26 13.92
C ARG A 121 -1.25 5.89 13.08
N ILE A 122 -1.10 4.89 12.25
CA ILE A 122 -2.17 4.36 11.41
C ILE A 122 -2.52 2.93 11.78
N ASP A 123 -3.72 2.55 11.43
CA ASP A 123 -4.28 1.23 11.61
C ASP A 123 -3.65 0.23 10.63
N VAL A 124 -3.67 -1.04 11.03
CA VAL A 124 -3.14 -2.14 10.23
C VAL A 124 -4.18 -3.25 10.17
N GLY A 125 -4.53 -3.68 8.95
CA GLY A 125 -5.40 -4.82 8.75
C GLY A 125 -4.65 -6.14 8.92
N MET A 126 -5.24 -7.09 9.64
CA MET A 126 -4.62 -8.39 9.95
C MET A 126 -5.41 -9.54 9.35
N LEU A 127 -4.72 -10.46 8.66
CA LEU A 127 -5.24 -11.75 8.22
C LEU A 127 -4.35 -12.87 8.78
N GLY A 128 -4.74 -13.41 9.92
CA GLY A 128 -3.90 -14.36 10.66
C GLY A 128 -2.62 -13.69 11.15
N ASP A 129 -1.46 -14.18 10.70
CA ASP A 129 -0.13 -13.65 11.03
C ASP A 129 0.41 -12.63 10.01
N ARG A 130 -0.32 -12.43 8.90
CA ARG A 130 -0.01 -11.45 7.85
C ARG A 130 -0.80 -10.17 8.07
N CYS A 131 -0.27 -9.07 7.59
CA CYS A 131 -0.95 -7.79 7.61
C CYS A 131 -1.10 -7.18 6.21
N PHE A 132 -1.89 -6.12 6.14
CA PHE A 132 -1.96 -5.18 5.03
C PHE A 132 -2.15 -3.77 5.59
N VAL A 133 -1.69 -2.76 4.86
CA VAL A 133 -1.79 -1.33 5.23
C VAL A 133 -2.71 -0.58 4.29
N VAL A 134 -2.85 -1.04 3.05
CA VAL A 134 -3.66 -0.39 2.03
C VAL A 134 -4.99 -1.11 1.89
N MET A 135 -4.94 -2.38 1.48
CA MET A 135 -6.15 -3.17 1.23
C MET A 135 -5.92 -4.68 1.22
N ALA A 136 -7.00 -5.40 1.41
CA ALA A 136 -7.11 -6.83 1.16
C ALA A 136 -8.31 -7.10 0.23
N GLY A 137 -8.21 -8.14 -0.58
CA GLY A 137 -9.24 -8.47 -1.57
C GLY A 137 -9.58 -9.95 -1.57
N MET A 138 -10.86 -10.28 -1.77
CA MET A 138 -11.34 -11.62 -2.13
C MET A 138 -12.15 -11.56 -3.42
N GLY A 139 -11.88 -12.51 -4.33
CA GLY A 139 -12.58 -12.64 -5.60
C GLY A 139 -11.86 -11.91 -6.72
N PHE A 140 -12.63 -11.25 -7.57
CA PHE A 140 -12.18 -10.69 -8.85
C PHE A 140 -10.99 -9.70 -8.73
N ASP A 141 -10.77 -9.11 -7.54
CA ASP A 141 -9.72 -8.14 -7.25
C ASP A 141 -8.29 -8.72 -7.15
N ALA A 142 -8.12 -10.02 -6.85
CA ALA A 142 -6.79 -10.56 -6.57
C ALA A 142 -5.92 -10.86 -7.81
N GLN A 143 -6.49 -10.83 -9.02
CA GLN A 143 -5.77 -11.10 -10.28
C GLN A 143 -5.57 -9.86 -11.15
N MET A 144 -6.31 -8.76 -10.92
CA MET A 144 -6.28 -7.62 -11.85
C MET A 144 -5.21 -6.57 -11.52
N LEU A 145 -4.68 -6.55 -10.30
CA LEU A 145 -3.63 -5.60 -9.90
C LEU A 145 -2.20 -6.08 -10.23
N GLY A 146 -2.06 -7.32 -10.73
CA GLY A 146 -0.76 -7.97 -10.93
C GLY A 146 -0.22 -8.02 -12.37
N ASP A 147 -1.06 -7.81 -13.39
CA ASP A 147 -0.63 -7.90 -14.80
C ASP A 147 -0.36 -6.52 -15.41
N THR A 148 0.49 -5.76 -14.73
CA THR A 148 1.10 -4.54 -15.28
C THR A 148 2.44 -4.91 -15.91
N SER A 149 2.43 -5.50 -17.10
CA SER A 149 3.67 -5.72 -17.83
C SER A 149 4.27 -4.36 -18.24
N GLU A 150 5.49 -4.08 -17.77
CA GLU A 150 6.27 -2.86 -18.07
C GLU A 150 6.52 -2.61 -19.57
N ARG A 151 6.20 -3.57 -20.46
CA ARG A 151 6.35 -3.43 -21.92
C ARG A 151 5.14 -2.83 -22.64
N ALA A 152 3.95 -2.81 -22.02
CA ALA A 152 2.73 -2.32 -22.68
C ALA A 152 2.49 -0.80 -22.55
N LYS A 153 3.37 -0.08 -21.82
CA LYS A 153 3.20 1.36 -21.56
C LYS A 153 3.49 2.28 -22.75
N LYS A 154 4.14 1.80 -23.81
CA LYS A 154 4.64 2.72 -24.84
C LYS A 154 3.72 2.93 -26.05
N HIS A 155 2.96 1.96 -26.57
CA HIS A 155 2.46 2.11 -27.97
C HIS A 155 1.02 1.65 -28.27
N ILE A 156 0.19 1.21 -27.33
CA ILE A 156 -1.19 0.76 -27.66
C ILE A 156 -2.20 1.26 -26.64
N GLY A 157 -3.20 1.98 -27.13
CA GLY A 157 -4.22 2.65 -26.33
C GLY A 157 -5.12 1.70 -25.52
N TRP A 158 -5.94 2.35 -24.69
CA TRP A 158 -6.97 1.83 -23.79
C TRP A 158 -7.75 0.54 -24.20
N PRO A 159 -8.07 0.25 -25.49
CA PRO A 159 -8.89 -0.92 -25.83
C PRO A 159 -8.23 -2.29 -25.63
N ALA A 160 -6.90 -2.41 -25.70
CA ALA A 160 -6.21 -3.71 -25.53
C ALA A 160 -6.25 -4.21 -24.07
N TYR A 161 -6.31 -3.28 -23.11
CA TYR A 161 -6.41 -3.56 -21.68
C TYR A 161 -7.74 -4.22 -21.28
N LEU A 162 -8.81 -4.02 -22.06
CA LEU A 162 -10.10 -4.63 -21.81
C LEU A 162 -10.13 -6.12 -22.16
N GLY A 163 -9.33 -6.60 -23.12
CA GLY A 163 -9.44 -7.98 -23.63
C GLY A 163 -9.03 -9.07 -22.63
N GLY A 164 -7.93 -8.87 -21.90
CA GLY A 164 -7.41 -9.84 -20.92
C GLY A 164 -8.23 -9.88 -19.63
N ALA A 165 -8.65 -8.72 -19.14
CA ALA A 165 -9.51 -8.61 -17.96
C ALA A 165 -10.96 -9.01 -18.24
N ALA A 166 -11.51 -8.72 -19.43
CA ALA A 166 -12.90 -9.02 -19.80
C ALA A 166 -13.25 -10.51 -19.69
N LYS A 167 -12.29 -11.40 -19.95
CA LYS A 167 -12.51 -12.85 -19.88
C LYS A 167 -12.79 -13.32 -18.45
N HIS A 168 -12.19 -12.66 -17.46
CA HIS A 168 -12.41 -12.92 -16.04
C HIS A 168 -13.51 -12.04 -15.43
N LEU A 169 -13.79 -10.85 -16.01
CA LEU A 169 -14.89 -9.95 -15.61
C LEU A 169 -16.28 -10.61 -15.75
N LEU A 170 -16.36 -11.70 -16.52
CA LEU A 170 -17.54 -12.53 -16.77
C LEU A 170 -17.60 -13.79 -15.89
N ASP A 171 -16.63 -14.02 -15.00
CA ASP A 171 -16.67 -15.17 -14.09
C ASP A 171 -17.89 -15.09 -13.17
N ARG A 172 -18.44 -16.26 -12.84
CA ARG A 172 -19.66 -16.34 -12.02
C ARG A 172 -19.46 -15.65 -10.67
N PRO A 173 -20.34 -14.71 -10.28
CA PRO A 173 -20.30 -14.07 -8.98
C PRO A 173 -20.21 -15.10 -7.85
N MET A 174 -19.37 -14.83 -6.85
CA MET A 174 -19.24 -15.74 -5.72
C MET A 174 -20.50 -15.68 -4.86
N ARG A 175 -20.90 -16.79 -4.23
CA ARG A 175 -21.91 -16.73 -3.16
C ARG A 175 -21.17 -16.55 -1.85
N ALA A 176 -21.27 -15.36 -1.27
CA ALA A 176 -20.57 -14.99 -0.05
C ALA A 176 -21.55 -14.83 1.12
N ARG A 177 -21.11 -15.21 2.32
CA ARG A 177 -21.69 -14.77 3.59
C ARG A 177 -20.66 -13.86 4.24
N ILE A 178 -21.04 -12.60 4.46
CA ILE A 178 -20.17 -11.57 5.02
C ILE A 178 -20.69 -11.22 6.40
N ARG A 179 -19.83 -11.27 7.41
CA ARG A 179 -20.16 -10.89 8.78
C ARG A 179 -19.24 -9.77 9.22
N LEU A 180 -19.85 -8.70 9.76
CA LEU A 180 -19.16 -7.51 10.25
C LEU A 180 -19.42 -7.38 11.75
N ASP A 181 -18.36 -7.17 12.53
CA ASP A 181 -18.41 -6.90 13.97
C ASP A 181 -19.27 -7.88 14.78
N GLY A 182 -19.26 -9.15 14.38
CA GLY A 182 -20.02 -10.23 15.05
C GLY A 182 -21.53 -10.22 14.76
N GLY A 183 -22.03 -9.27 13.97
CA GLY A 183 -23.43 -9.16 13.58
C GLY A 183 -23.96 -10.35 12.73
N PRO A 184 -25.23 -10.29 12.29
CA PRO A 184 -25.82 -11.36 11.49
C PRO A 184 -25.08 -11.54 10.15
N PRO A 185 -24.88 -12.78 9.67
CA PRO A 185 -24.30 -13.01 8.36
C PRO A 185 -25.17 -12.39 7.25
N MET A 186 -24.55 -11.63 6.36
CA MET A 186 -25.17 -11.01 5.18
C MET A 186 -24.90 -11.87 3.94
N PRO A 187 -25.90 -12.60 3.40
CA PRO A 187 -25.74 -13.30 2.14
C PRO A 187 -25.65 -12.28 1.00
N ARG A 188 -24.61 -12.40 0.17
CA ARG A 188 -24.39 -11.56 -1.01
C ARG A 188 -23.88 -12.41 -2.18
N ARG A 189 -23.96 -11.85 -3.39
CA ARG A 189 -23.40 -12.45 -4.59
C ARG A 189 -22.35 -11.53 -5.26
N PRO A 190 -21.25 -11.19 -4.58
CA PRO A 190 -20.30 -10.23 -5.13
C PRO A 190 -19.45 -10.84 -6.25
N ALA A 191 -18.96 -9.97 -7.14
CA ALA A 191 -17.81 -10.26 -7.97
C ALA A 191 -16.51 -10.13 -7.14
N ALA A 192 -16.42 -9.12 -6.27
CA ALA A 192 -15.30 -8.90 -5.37
C ALA A 192 -15.75 -8.32 -4.03
N VAL A 193 -14.97 -8.59 -3.00
CA VAL A 193 -15.01 -7.87 -1.72
C VAL A 193 -13.63 -7.28 -1.48
N ILE A 194 -13.58 -5.97 -1.30
CA ILE A 194 -12.37 -5.20 -0.99
C ILE A 194 -12.50 -4.70 0.44
N VAL A 195 -11.45 -4.86 1.23
CA VAL A 195 -11.34 -4.32 2.58
C VAL A 195 -10.15 -3.37 2.59
N GLY A 196 -10.40 -2.08 2.69
CA GLY A 196 -9.38 -1.04 2.65
C GLY A 196 -9.19 -0.33 3.98
N ASN A 197 -7.97 0.12 4.21
CA ASN A 197 -7.60 0.99 5.34
C ASN A 197 -7.35 2.43 4.87
N VAL A 198 -7.00 2.60 3.60
CA VAL A 198 -6.78 3.91 2.98
C VAL A 198 -7.65 4.06 1.74
N GLY A 199 -7.96 5.31 1.39
CA GLY A 199 -8.96 5.63 0.39
C GLY A 199 -8.51 5.54 -1.07
N ARG A 200 -7.20 5.66 -1.37
CA ARG A 200 -6.69 5.74 -2.74
C ARG A 200 -6.15 4.41 -3.24
N LEU A 201 -6.46 4.13 -4.50
CA LEU A 201 -5.80 3.12 -5.33
C LEU A 201 -4.61 3.74 -6.09
N GLN A 202 -3.84 2.89 -6.77
CA GLN A 202 -2.85 3.31 -7.76
C GLN A 202 -3.44 4.33 -8.76
N GLY A 203 -2.65 5.36 -9.11
CA GLY A 203 -3.09 6.45 -9.98
C GLY A 203 -3.94 7.53 -9.29
N GLY A 204 -4.07 7.49 -7.96
CA GLY A 204 -4.72 8.55 -7.17
C GLY A 204 -6.25 8.47 -7.12
N VAL A 205 -6.84 7.40 -7.64
CA VAL A 205 -8.29 7.20 -7.67
C VAL A 205 -8.80 6.85 -6.26
N LYS A 206 -9.73 7.65 -5.72
CA LYS A 206 -10.38 7.39 -4.42
C LYS A 206 -11.52 6.38 -4.60
N LEU A 207 -11.29 5.10 -4.27
CA LEU A 207 -12.34 4.08 -4.27
C LEU A 207 -13.18 4.15 -2.99
N LEU A 208 -12.50 4.30 -1.85
CA LEU A 208 -13.10 4.38 -0.52
C LEU A 208 -12.98 5.82 -0.05
N SER A 209 -13.92 6.67 -0.48
CA SER A 209 -13.84 8.12 -0.30
C SER A 209 -13.91 8.60 1.14
N LYS A 210 -14.35 7.74 2.06
CA LYS A 210 -14.50 8.01 3.50
C LYS A 210 -13.52 7.23 4.37
N ALA A 211 -12.57 6.50 3.77
CA ALA A 211 -11.60 5.73 4.53
C ALA A 211 -10.64 6.66 5.27
N GLU A 212 -10.58 6.50 6.58
CA GLU A 212 -9.68 7.19 7.48
C GLU A 212 -8.65 6.19 8.01
N PRO A 213 -7.35 6.47 7.92
CA PRO A 213 -6.31 5.48 8.19
C PRO A 213 -6.08 5.19 9.68
N ASP A 214 -6.77 5.87 10.60
CA ASP A 214 -6.51 5.82 12.05
C ASP A 214 -7.77 5.92 12.94
N ASP A 215 -8.95 5.62 12.38
CA ASP A 215 -10.24 5.68 13.06
C ASP A 215 -10.59 4.39 13.85
N GLY A 216 -9.72 3.39 13.79
CA GLY A 216 -9.90 2.09 14.41
C GLY A 216 -10.80 1.15 13.62
N ARG A 217 -11.09 1.42 12.34
CA ARG A 217 -11.99 0.62 11.49
C ARG A 217 -11.40 0.41 10.10
N LEU A 218 -11.99 -0.53 9.36
CA LEU A 218 -11.67 -0.79 7.95
C LEU A 218 -12.93 -0.63 7.11
N ASP A 219 -12.77 -0.07 5.93
CA ASP A 219 -13.82 0.09 4.94
C ASP A 219 -13.98 -1.19 4.12
N VAL A 220 -15.22 -1.64 3.96
CA VAL A 220 -15.58 -2.85 3.20
C VAL A 220 -16.42 -2.45 2.00
N ALA A 221 -15.87 -2.62 0.80
CA ALA A 221 -16.59 -2.47 -0.45
C ALA A 221 -16.99 -3.84 -1.02
N ILE A 222 -18.30 -4.04 -1.20
CA ILE A 222 -18.87 -5.22 -1.83
C ILE A 222 -19.27 -4.85 -3.26
N LEU A 223 -18.55 -5.37 -4.23
CA LEU A 223 -18.76 -5.09 -5.64
C LEU A 223 -19.61 -6.20 -6.26
N SER A 224 -20.74 -5.85 -6.86
CA SER A 224 -21.66 -6.82 -7.50
C SER A 224 -21.98 -6.54 -8.99
N PRO A 225 -21.02 -6.12 -9.83
CA PRO A 225 -21.22 -6.07 -11.27
C PRO A 225 -21.36 -7.48 -11.86
N THR A 226 -22.15 -7.61 -12.93
CA THR A 226 -22.51 -8.91 -13.54
C THR A 226 -22.23 -8.97 -15.05
N ASN A 227 -21.86 -7.85 -15.65
CA ASN A 227 -21.54 -7.73 -17.07
C ASN A 227 -20.60 -6.53 -17.30
N LEU A 228 -20.09 -6.39 -18.52
CA LEU A 228 -19.13 -5.32 -18.85
C LEU A 228 -19.71 -3.90 -18.71
N ALA A 229 -21.00 -3.71 -19.00
CA ALA A 229 -21.64 -2.40 -18.84
C ALA A 229 -21.73 -1.97 -17.36
N HIS A 230 -22.01 -2.93 -16.47
CA HIS A 230 -21.99 -2.73 -15.03
C HIS A 230 -20.60 -2.35 -14.52
N TRP A 231 -19.56 -3.00 -15.04
CA TRP A 231 -18.17 -2.64 -14.73
C TRP A 231 -17.80 -1.24 -15.23
N ALA A 232 -18.20 -0.88 -16.45
CA ALA A 232 -17.98 0.46 -17.00
C ALA A 232 -18.71 1.55 -16.18
N ALA A 233 -19.96 1.28 -15.77
CA ALA A 233 -20.73 2.21 -14.94
C ALA A 233 -20.11 2.40 -13.54
N LEU A 234 -19.60 1.33 -12.93
CA LEU A 234 -18.86 1.38 -11.67
C LEU A 234 -17.59 2.22 -11.82
N ALA A 235 -16.76 1.92 -12.82
CA ALA A 235 -15.52 2.65 -13.08
C ALA A 235 -15.78 4.15 -13.34
N TRP A 236 -16.80 4.48 -14.14
CA TRP A 236 -17.19 5.86 -14.40
C TRP A 236 -17.63 6.60 -13.14
N ALA A 237 -18.43 5.95 -12.28
CA ALA A 237 -18.91 6.56 -11.04
C ALA A 237 -17.76 6.81 -10.04
N VAL A 238 -16.79 5.89 -9.94
CA VAL A 238 -15.59 6.06 -9.13
C VAL A 238 -14.71 7.20 -9.65
N LEU A 239 -14.42 7.24 -10.97
CA LEU A 239 -13.62 8.29 -11.58
C LEU A 239 -14.29 9.67 -11.49
N SER A 240 -15.62 9.71 -11.61
CA SER A 240 -16.42 10.92 -11.45
C SER A 240 -16.62 11.34 -9.99
N ARG A 241 -16.01 10.63 -9.02
CA ARG A 241 -16.11 10.91 -7.57
C ARG A 241 -17.54 11.04 -7.07
N ARG A 242 -18.46 10.23 -7.60
CA ARG A 242 -19.86 10.25 -7.15
C ARG A 242 -19.94 9.76 -5.71
N GLU A 243 -20.77 10.42 -4.89
CA GLU A 243 -21.01 9.99 -3.50
C GLU A 243 -21.58 8.57 -3.43
N ARG A 244 -22.40 8.19 -4.42
CA ARG A 244 -23.00 6.87 -4.53
C ARG A 244 -22.52 6.19 -5.80
N VAL A 245 -21.80 5.08 -5.63
CA VAL A 245 -21.31 4.25 -6.72
C VAL A 245 -22.30 3.11 -6.94
N PRO A 246 -22.89 2.96 -8.14
CA PRO A 246 -23.82 1.87 -8.41
C PRO A 246 -23.10 0.52 -8.29
N LEU A 247 -23.82 -0.50 -7.82
CA LEU A 247 -23.31 -1.88 -7.68
C LEU A 247 -22.15 -2.03 -6.69
N MET A 248 -21.96 -1.04 -5.82
CA MET A 248 -21.03 -1.03 -4.71
C MET A 248 -21.79 -0.75 -3.42
N GLU A 249 -21.74 -1.69 -2.48
CA GLU A 249 -22.17 -1.44 -1.10
C GLU A 249 -20.93 -1.13 -0.26
N THR A 250 -20.98 -0.11 0.59
CA THR A 250 -19.89 0.25 1.51
C THR A 250 -20.33 0.08 2.96
N TYR A 251 -19.43 -0.48 3.76
CA TYR A 251 -19.58 -0.67 5.21
C TYR A 251 -18.27 -0.33 5.90
N THR A 252 -18.30 -0.18 7.22
CA THR A 252 -17.10 -0.06 8.05
C THR A 252 -17.18 -1.07 9.19
N ALA A 253 -16.06 -1.69 9.55
CA ALA A 253 -15.99 -2.72 10.57
C ALA A 253 -14.59 -2.91 11.17
N GLN A 254 -14.51 -3.41 12.39
CA GLN A 254 -13.26 -3.81 13.05
C GLN A 254 -12.93 -5.29 12.82
N ARG A 255 -13.95 -6.14 12.73
CA ARG A 255 -13.85 -7.58 12.47
C ARG A 255 -14.68 -7.94 11.26
N ILE A 256 -14.02 -8.45 10.22
CA ILE A 256 -14.64 -8.81 8.95
C ILE A 256 -14.42 -10.29 8.69
N GLU A 257 -15.50 -11.02 8.44
CA GLU A 257 -15.43 -12.42 8.06
C GLU A 257 -16.16 -12.64 6.75
N ILE A 258 -15.43 -13.13 5.75
CA ILE A 258 -15.93 -13.39 4.40
C ILE A 258 -15.84 -14.89 4.17
N TYR A 259 -16.99 -15.54 3.96
CA TYR A 259 -17.09 -16.96 3.64
C TYR A 259 -17.66 -17.13 2.24
N SER A 260 -16.88 -17.72 1.34
CA SER A 260 -17.28 -18.04 -0.04
C SER A 260 -17.65 -19.51 -0.19
N ASN A 261 -18.59 -19.81 -1.07
CA ASN A 261 -19.00 -21.18 -1.38
C ASN A 261 -17.90 -22.00 -2.11
N ARG A 262 -16.94 -21.33 -2.75
CA ARG A 262 -15.81 -21.95 -3.46
C ARG A 262 -14.52 -21.20 -3.16
N ALA A 263 -13.36 -21.81 -3.45
CA ALA A 263 -12.09 -21.11 -3.28
C ALA A 263 -12.06 -19.90 -4.23
N GLN A 264 -11.66 -18.76 -3.69
CA GLN A 264 -11.50 -17.51 -4.42
C GLN A 264 -10.04 -17.08 -4.36
N ALA A 265 -9.60 -16.36 -5.40
CA ALA A 265 -8.35 -15.63 -5.33
C ALA A 265 -8.41 -14.60 -4.18
N ARG A 266 -7.26 -14.34 -3.56
CA ARG A 266 -7.13 -13.45 -2.40
C ARG A 266 -5.85 -12.63 -2.52
N GLN A 267 -5.87 -11.40 -2.04
CA GLN A 267 -4.70 -10.51 -2.03
C GLN A 267 -4.57 -9.72 -0.73
N LEU A 268 -3.34 -9.32 -0.41
CA LEU A 268 -2.98 -8.34 0.61
C LEU A 268 -2.02 -7.33 -0.02
N ASP A 269 -2.37 -6.05 -0.05
CA ASP A 269 -1.59 -4.95 -0.65
C ASP A 269 -1.05 -5.28 -2.06
N GLY A 270 -1.88 -5.92 -2.88
CA GLY A 270 -1.51 -6.32 -4.25
C GLY A 270 -0.74 -7.65 -4.35
N ASP A 271 -0.23 -8.19 -3.24
CA ASP A 271 0.39 -9.50 -3.21
C ASP A 271 -0.67 -10.60 -3.17
N THR A 272 -0.65 -11.50 -4.15
CA THR A 272 -1.56 -12.66 -4.18
C THR A 272 -1.17 -13.67 -3.10
N ILE A 273 -2.13 -14.06 -2.28
CA ILE A 273 -1.99 -15.17 -1.33
C ILE A 273 -2.72 -16.41 -1.85
N THR A 274 -2.44 -17.57 -1.25
CA THR A 274 -3.09 -18.83 -1.62
C THR A 274 -4.62 -18.66 -1.73
N PRO A 275 -5.27 -19.15 -2.80
CA PRO A 275 -6.72 -19.10 -2.89
C PRO A 275 -7.41 -19.77 -1.70
N GLY A 276 -8.56 -19.26 -1.30
CA GLY A 276 -9.25 -19.74 -0.10
C GLY A 276 -10.73 -19.45 -0.09
N LYS A 277 -11.47 -20.17 0.76
CA LYS A 277 -12.91 -19.95 0.96
C LYS A 277 -13.21 -18.92 2.05
N VAL A 278 -12.20 -18.54 2.83
CA VAL A 278 -12.38 -17.73 4.04
C VAL A 278 -11.33 -16.62 4.12
N MET A 279 -11.78 -15.42 4.50
CA MET A 279 -10.92 -14.34 5.02
C MET A 279 -11.51 -13.85 6.33
N LYS A 280 -10.68 -13.86 7.39
CA LYS A 280 -11.02 -13.33 8.71
C LYS A 280 -10.05 -12.19 8.99
N ILE A 281 -10.53 -10.98 8.79
CA ILE A 281 -9.76 -9.76 8.92
C ILE A 281 -10.09 -9.09 10.24
N GLN A 282 -9.07 -8.57 10.93
CA GLN A 282 -9.22 -7.75 12.11
C GLN A 282 -8.33 -6.52 11.98
N VAL A 283 -8.82 -5.36 12.41
CA VAL A 283 -8.00 -4.17 12.53
C VAL A 283 -7.13 -4.23 13.79
N ARG A 284 -5.90 -3.74 13.68
CA ARG A 284 -5.06 -3.36 14.82
C ARG A 284 -4.95 -1.84 14.83
N PRO A 285 -5.69 -1.16 15.73
CA PRO A 285 -5.71 0.29 15.76
C PRO A 285 -4.33 0.87 16.06
N LYS A 286 -3.94 1.93 15.33
CA LYS A 286 -2.75 2.77 15.59
C LYS A 286 -1.45 1.98 15.75
N ALA A 287 -1.36 0.86 15.01
CA ALA A 287 -0.31 -0.14 15.17
C ALA A 287 0.96 0.19 14.39
N LEU A 288 0.91 1.02 13.35
CA LEU A 288 2.08 1.42 12.57
C LEU A 288 2.36 2.91 12.76
N LEU A 289 3.59 3.27 13.12
CA LEU A 289 4.05 4.67 13.08
C LEU A 289 4.59 4.95 11.67
N LEU A 290 3.86 5.71 10.86
CA LEU A 290 4.19 6.00 9.46
C LEU A 290 4.73 7.42 9.31
N CYS A 291 5.78 7.59 8.52
CA CYS A 291 6.25 8.89 8.07
C CYS A 291 5.28 9.45 7.02
N VAL A 292 4.75 10.65 7.25
CA VAL A 292 3.73 11.29 6.41
C VAL A 292 4.15 12.74 6.10
N PRO A 293 3.74 13.31 4.95
CA PRO A 293 3.85 14.75 4.71
C PRO A 293 3.18 15.56 5.82
N GLN A 294 3.70 16.75 6.09
CA GLN A 294 3.08 17.68 7.04
C GLN A 294 1.93 18.49 6.39
N PRO A 295 0.88 18.89 7.15
CA PRO A 295 0.67 18.59 8.56
C PRO A 295 0.30 17.13 8.80
N ASP A 296 0.94 16.48 9.77
CA ASP A 296 0.79 15.04 10.03
C ASP A 296 -0.59 14.62 10.58
N ALA A 297 -1.40 15.60 10.98
CA ALA A 297 -2.79 15.44 11.39
C ALA A 297 -3.81 15.57 10.24
N ASP A 298 -3.39 15.89 9.01
CA ASP A 298 -4.34 16.05 7.90
C ASP A 298 -5.08 14.73 7.61
N PRO A 299 -6.42 14.73 7.42
CA PRO A 299 -7.15 13.53 7.04
C PRO A 299 -6.63 12.87 5.75
N ASP A 300 -6.07 13.66 4.84
CA ASP A 300 -5.50 13.22 3.59
C ASP A 300 -3.98 13.03 3.71
N LEU A 301 -3.53 11.76 3.73
CA LEU A 301 -2.11 11.41 3.82
C LEU A 301 -1.22 11.97 2.68
N ALA A 302 -1.82 12.52 1.61
CA ALA A 302 -1.10 13.12 0.49
C ALA A 302 -1.24 14.65 0.41
N TYR A 303 -1.78 15.31 1.46
CA TYR A 303 -2.14 16.73 1.43
C TYR A 303 -1.05 17.65 0.85
N ASP A 304 0.21 17.48 1.29
CA ASP A 304 1.34 18.33 0.87
C ASP A 304 2.37 17.62 -0.02
N ALA A 305 1.99 16.51 -0.66
CA ALA A 305 2.94 15.67 -1.37
C ALA A 305 3.63 16.37 -2.57
N SER A 306 2.99 17.37 -3.18
CA SER A 306 3.61 18.17 -4.24
C SER A 306 4.74 19.06 -3.72
N ALA A 307 4.56 19.68 -2.55
CA ALA A 307 5.60 20.53 -1.98
C ALA A 307 6.76 19.69 -1.42
N VAL A 308 6.48 18.49 -0.89
CA VAL A 308 7.51 17.49 -0.59
C VAL A 308 8.35 17.19 -1.83
N ALA A 309 7.72 17.00 -2.99
CA ALA A 309 8.44 16.72 -4.22
C ALA A 309 9.34 17.89 -4.64
N GLU A 310 8.91 19.14 -4.48
CA GLU A 310 9.74 20.33 -4.73
C GLU A 310 10.91 20.43 -3.74
N ARG A 311 10.68 20.16 -2.46
CA ARG A 311 11.72 20.19 -1.41
C ARG A 311 12.79 19.11 -1.58
N ALA A 312 12.46 18.01 -2.24
CA ALA A 312 13.42 16.97 -2.59
C ALA A 312 14.35 17.35 -3.76
N GLU A 313 14.09 18.43 -4.52
CA GLU A 313 14.89 18.82 -5.69
C GLU A 313 16.38 19.09 -5.37
N PRO A 314 16.74 19.83 -4.31
CA PRO A 314 18.14 20.07 -3.97
C PRO A 314 18.91 18.79 -3.61
N LEU A 315 18.22 17.75 -3.16
CA LEU A 315 18.83 16.43 -2.94
C LEU A 315 19.08 15.73 -4.27
N ARG A 316 18.13 15.82 -5.22
CA ARG A 316 18.30 15.24 -6.57
C ARG A 316 19.48 15.88 -7.29
N GLU A 317 19.59 17.22 -7.24
CA GLU A 317 20.69 17.97 -7.84
C GLU A 317 22.04 17.55 -7.26
N ALA A 318 22.17 17.55 -5.92
CA ALA A 318 23.42 17.19 -5.25
C ALA A 318 23.92 15.78 -5.62
N VAL A 319 23.01 14.81 -5.76
CA VAL A 319 23.36 13.43 -6.13
C VAL A 319 23.64 13.30 -7.64
N ALA A 320 23.06 14.17 -8.47
CA ALA A 320 23.33 14.20 -9.91
C ALA A 320 24.70 14.81 -10.24
N GLU A 321 25.14 15.81 -9.48
CA GLU A 321 26.46 16.44 -9.65
C GLU A 321 27.62 15.49 -9.30
N GLU A 322 27.45 14.59 -8.33
CA GLU A 322 28.42 13.53 -8.01
C GLU A 322 28.61 12.47 -9.12
N LYS A 323 27.72 12.43 -10.12
CA LYS A 323 27.82 11.53 -11.29
C LYS A 323 28.62 12.12 -12.45
N ALA A 324 28.88 13.43 -12.45
CA ALA A 324 29.58 14.16 -13.52
C ALA A 324 31.09 14.26 -13.25
#